data_AF-A0A9P0MGA6-F1
#
_entry.id   AF-A0A9P0MGA6-F1
#
_cell.length_a   1.000
_cell.length_b   1.000
_cell.length_c   1.000
_cell.angle_alpha   90.00
_cell.angle_beta   90.00
_cell.angle_gamma   90.00
#
_symmetry.space_group_name_H-M   'P 1'
#
loop_
_entity.id
_entity.type
_entity.pdbx_description
1 polymer ?
#
loop_
_entity_poly.entity_id
_entity_poly.type
_entity_poly.pdbx_seq_one_letter_code
_entity_poly.pdbx_strand_id
1 'polypeptide(L)'
;MSTVSVFCCLRRCLDGIKYQSNIPSGPRENPIHLDTAFMGGMDEYSWALCDDHTIRHNKEDLYKIKVAKDDGDTEGIQKLQEGDIIGVSYDHIQLKFFVNGKEVDYAVTSVKGTVYPALYVDDGAILDIVLDNFNFSPPSGFEKIMLEQSLL
;
A
#
# COMPACT_ATOMS: atom_id res chain seq x y z
N MET A 1 6.01 19.18 6.08
CA MET A 1 4.65 18.60 6.04
C MET A 1 4.94 17.12 5.96
N SER A 2 4.56 16.38 7.00
CA SER A 2 5.06 15.01 7.17
C SER A 2 4.46 14.10 6.11
N THR A 3 5.29 13.53 5.23
CA THR A 3 4.79 12.72 4.14
C THR A 3 4.56 11.29 4.58
N VAL A 4 3.35 10.84 4.24
CA VAL A 4 2.82 9.52 4.53
C VAL A 4 2.50 8.93 3.18
N SER A 5 3.24 7.90 2.77
CA SER A 5 2.98 7.22 1.50
C SER A 5 2.69 5.76 1.75
N VAL A 6 1.44 5.35 1.51
CA VAL A 6 1.01 3.95 1.63
C VAL A 6 1.27 3.23 0.31
N PHE A 7 2.28 2.38 0.30
CA PHE A 7 2.73 1.56 -0.83
C PHE A 7 2.11 0.15 -0.82
N CYS A 8 2.45 -0.65 -1.83
CA CYS A 8 1.91 -1.98 -2.10
C CYS A 8 3.02 -3.08 -2.19
N CYS A 9 3.88 -3.36 -1.17
CA CYS A 9 5.05 -4.30 -1.24
C CYS A 9 5.49 -5.28 -0.04
N LEU A 10 4.81 -6.43 0.23
CA LEU A 10 5.29 -7.69 0.92
C LEU A 10 4.98 -9.03 0.16
N ARG A 11 6.05 -9.74 -0.22
CA ARG A 11 6.17 -10.93 -1.09
C ARG A 11 5.29 -12.19 -0.84
N ARG A 12 4.91 -12.89 -1.94
CA ARG A 12 4.80 -14.37 -1.99
C ARG A 12 5.80 -14.93 -3.00
N CYS A 13 6.65 -15.86 -2.56
CA CYS A 13 7.61 -16.54 -3.44
C CYS A 13 7.45 -18.04 -3.29
N LEU A 14 6.51 -18.62 -4.03
CA LEU A 14 6.30 -20.06 -4.08
C LEU A 14 6.09 -20.50 -5.53
N ASP A 15 7.19 -20.89 -6.19
CA ASP A 15 7.15 -22.04 -7.08
C ASP A 15 8.54 -22.65 -7.34
N GLY A 16 8.66 -23.95 -7.08
CA GLY A 16 9.45 -24.88 -7.90
C GLY A 16 10.98 -24.78 -7.98
N ILE A 17 11.72 -24.99 -6.88
CA ILE A 17 13.10 -25.52 -6.97
C ILE A 17 13.12 -26.98 -6.54
N LYS A 18 13.33 -27.89 -7.50
CA LYS A 18 13.70 -29.28 -7.21
C LYS A 18 15.11 -29.29 -6.62
N TYR A 19 15.27 -29.83 -5.41
CA TYR A 19 16.59 -29.97 -4.78
C TYR A 19 17.49 -30.89 -5.61
N GLN A 20 18.55 -30.34 -6.20
CA GLN A 20 19.82 -31.05 -6.34
C GLN A 20 20.74 -30.54 -5.22
N SER A 21 21.03 -31.41 -4.26
CA SER A 21 21.98 -31.13 -3.18
C SER A 21 23.39 -31.03 -3.74
N ASN A 22 24.03 -29.84 -3.65
CA ASN A 22 25.48 -29.58 -3.51
C ASN A 22 25.86 -28.12 -3.88
N ILE A 23 25.33 -27.11 -3.19
CA ILE A 23 25.80 -25.71 -3.34
C ILE A 23 25.96 -25.06 -1.94
N PRO A 24 27.06 -24.33 -1.64
CA PRO A 24 27.29 -23.74 -0.32
C PRO A 24 26.26 -22.67 0.06
N SER A 25 25.88 -22.64 1.34
CA SER A 25 24.96 -21.65 1.92
C SER A 25 25.66 -20.32 2.21
N GLY A 26 25.83 -19.49 1.18
CA GLY A 26 25.99 -18.04 1.39
C GLY A 26 24.66 -17.41 1.84
N PRO A 27 24.67 -16.34 2.65
CA PRO A 27 23.45 -15.59 2.94
C PRO A 27 22.86 -15.07 1.63
N ARG A 28 21.64 -15.49 1.30
CA ARG A 28 20.92 -14.96 0.13
C ARG A 28 20.53 -13.52 0.42
N GLU A 29 21.02 -12.60 -0.39
CA GLU A 29 20.59 -11.20 -0.35
C GLU A 29 19.07 -11.12 -0.50
N ASN A 30 18.44 -10.19 0.22
CA ASN A 30 17.00 -9.98 0.11
C ASN A 30 16.69 -9.41 -1.28
N PRO A 31 15.98 -10.13 -2.17
CA PRO A 31 15.72 -9.66 -3.53
C PRO A 31 14.59 -8.62 -3.57
N ILE A 32 13.99 -8.27 -2.43
CA ILE A 32 13.20 -7.05 -2.28
C ILE A 32 14.17 -5.92 -1.97
N HIS A 33 14.72 -5.31 -3.02
CA HIS A 33 15.43 -4.05 -2.89
C HIS A 33 14.40 -2.92 -2.86
N LEU A 34 13.98 -2.50 -1.65
CA LEU A 34 13.20 -1.27 -1.50
C LEU A 34 14.11 -0.11 -1.93
N ASP A 35 13.74 0.58 -3.01
CA ASP A 35 14.50 1.75 -3.45
C ASP A 35 14.21 2.93 -2.52
N THR A 36 15.07 3.11 -1.52
CA THR A 36 14.97 4.23 -0.57
C THR A 36 15.42 5.57 -1.17
N ALA A 37 15.83 5.63 -2.43
CA ALA A 37 16.17 6.88 -3.11
C ALA A 37 14.93 7.69 -3.55
N PHE A 38 13.75 7.06 -3.58
CA PHE A 38 12.51 7.69 -4.04
C PHE A 38 11.36 7.53 -3.05
N MET A 39 10.49 8.54 -3.02
CA MET A 39 9.26 8.56 -2.23
C MET A 39 8.13 7.82 -2.96
N GLY A 40 7.01 7.57 -2.28
CA GLY A 40 5.85 6.88 -2.85
C GLY A 40 5.31 7.50 -4.12
N GLY A 41 5.14 6.66 -5.15
CA GLY A 41 4.65 7.07 -6.45
C GLY A 41 5.66 7.88 -7.27
N MET A 42 6.91 8.03 -6.82
CA MET A 42 7.98 8.74 -7.54
C MET A 42 8.86 7.81 -8.39
N ASP A 43 8.47 6.54 -8.54
CA ASP A 43 9.10 5.54 -9.40
C ASP A 43 8.03 4.75 -10.20
N GLU A 44 8.47 3.96 -11.18
CA GLU A 44 7.60 3.12 -12.02
C GLU A 44 7.10 1.83 -11.32
N TYR A 45 7.50 1.59 -10.08
CA TYR A 45 7.25 0.35 -9.34
C TYR A 45 6.24 0.53 -8.18
N SER A 46 5.79 1.76 -7.93
CA SER A 46 4.95 2.11 -6.79
C SER A 46 3.68 2.86 -7.18
N TRP A 47 2.61 2.55 -6.45
CA TRP A 47 1.36 3.28 -6.44
C TRP A 47 1.10 3.66 -4.98
N ALA A 48 1.01 4.97 -4.70
CA ALA A 48 0.95 5.46 -3.33
C ALA A 48 -0.13 6.52 -3.16
N LEU A 49 -0.85 6.48 -2.03
CA LEU A 49 -1.58 7.64 -1.51
C LEU A 49 -0.64 8.43 -0.60
N CYS A 50 -0.40 9.70 -0.94
CA CYS A 50 0.42 10.65 -0.21
C CYS A 50 -0.38 11.49 0.81
N ASP A 51 0.30 12.07 1.80
CA ASP A 51 -0.23 12.97 2.83
C ASP A 51 -0.94 14.20 2.25
N ASP A 52 -0.46 14.69 1.10
CA ASP A 52 -0.99 15.85 0.40
C ASP A 52 -2.30 15.58 -0.36
N HIS A 53 -2.96 14.46 -0.07
CA HIS A 53 -4.26 14.03 -0.65
C HIS A 53 -4.15 13.60 -2.12
N THR A 54 -2.99 13.12 -2.56
CA THR A 54 -2.75 12.69 -3.96
C THR A 54 -2.43 11.21 -4.06
N ILE A 55 -3.03 10.52 -5.02
CA ILE A 55 -2.58 9.20 -5.46
C ILE A 55 -1.55 9.39 -6.58
N ARG A 56 -0.35 8.82 -6.43
CA ARG A 56 0.79 8.96 -7.34
C ARG A 56 1.34 7.64 -7.85
N HIS A 57 1.90 7.68 -9.05
CA HIS A 57 2.68 6.60 -9.68
C HIS A 57 3.61 7.20 -10.73
N ASN A 58 4.84 6.69 -10.87
CA ASN A 58 5.78 7.11 -11.91
C ASN A 58 5.99 8.65 -12.02
N LYS A 59 5.95 9.36 -10.87
CA LYS A 59 6.04 10.82 -10.73
C LYS A 59 4.84 11.59 -11.29
N GLU A 60 3.74 10.90 -11.60
CA GLU A 60 2.49 11.48 -12.06
C GLU A 60 1.43 11.50 -10.94
N ASP A 61 0.77 12.65 -10.80
CA ASP A 61 -0.41 12.81 -9.94
C ASP A 61 -1.62 12.17 -10.63
N LEU A 62 -1.90 10.89 -10.32
CA LEU A 62 -2.99 10.12 -10.92
C LEU A 62 -4.37 10.64 -10.52
N TYR A 63 -4.53 11.05 -9.26
CA TYR A 63 -5.78 11.57 -8.72
C TYR A 63 -5.56 12.42 -7.48
N LYS A 64 -6.27 13.56 -7.39
CA LYS A 64 -6.34 14.39 -6.18
C LYS A 64 -7.66 14.13 -5.47
N ILE A 65 -7.59 13.67 -4.22
CA ILE A 65 -8.77 13.43 -3.40
C ILE A 65 -9.53 14.75 -3.19
N LYS A 66 -10.84 14.73 -3.48
CA LYS A 66 -11.75 15.85 -3.20
C LYS A 66 -11.89 16.00 -1.68
N VAL A 67 -11.17 16.96 -1.10
CA VAL A 67 -11.30 17.27 0.34
C VAL A 67 -12.63 17.99 0.60
N ALA A 68 -13.41 17.46 1.54
CA ALA A 68 -14.66 18.05 2.00
C ALA A 68 -14.43 19.47 2.54
N LYS A 69 -15.29 20.42 2.15
CA LYS A 69 -15.11 21.84 2.47
C LYS A 69 -15.79 22.29 3.76
N ASP A 70 -16.80 21.55 4.20
CA ASP A 70 -17.58 21.77 5.41
C ASP A 70 -18.25 20.45 5.85
N ASP A 71 -18.85 20.45 7.03
CA ASP A 71 -19.53 19.27 7.61
C ASP A 71 -20.79 18.83 6.82
N GLY A 72 -21.19 19.59 5.80
CA GLY A 72 -22.33 19.31 4.93
C GLY A 72 -21.95 18.59 3.62
N ASP A 73 -20.67 18.58 3.24
CA ASP A 73 -20.18 17.93 2.03
C ASP A 73 -20.08 16.40 2.21
N THR A 74 -21.21 15.72 1.97
CA THR A 74 -21.28 14.25 2.00
C THR A 74 -20.49 13.56 0.87
N GLU A 75 -20.10 14.27 -0.18
CA GLU A 75 -19.37 13.69 -1.32
C GLU A 75 -17.86 13.67 -1.05
N GLY A 76 -17.28 14.77 -0.54
CA GLY A 76 -15.86 14.88 -0.22
C GLY A 76 -15.35 13.89 0.83
N ILE A 77 -14.05 13.58 0.77
CA ILE A 77 -13.31 12.86 1.82
C ILE A 77 -12.79 13.90 2.82
N GLN A 78 -12.76 13.58 4.11
CA GLN A 78 -12.12 14.48 5.09
C GLN A 78 -10.65 14.74 4.75
N LYS A 79 -10.10 15.86 5.21
CA LYS A 79 -8.66 16.09 5.11
C LYS A 79 -7.92 15.08 5.99
N LEU A 80 -7.04 14.27 5.38
CA LEU A 80 -6.12 13.37 6.10
C LEU A 80 -5.39 14.09 7.23
N GLN A 81 -5.45 13.51 8.43
CA GLN A 81 -4.82 13.98 9.67
C GLN A 81 -4.26 12.81 10.49
N GLU A 82 -3.47 13.13 11.52
CA GLU A 82 -2.98 12.14 12.48
C GLU A 82 -4.16 11.42 13.17
N GLY A 83 -4.07 10.10 13.29
CA GLY A 83 -5.14 9.24 13.81
C GLY A 83 -6.14 8.74 12.77
N ASP A 84 -6.10 9.23 11.52
CA ASP A 84 -6.90 8.67 10.44
C ASP A 84 -6.39 7.28 10.01
N ILE A 85 -7.34 6.42 9.62
CA ILE A 85 -7.06 5.05 9.18
C ILE A 85 -7.22 4.96 7.67
N ILE A 86 -6.11 4.66 6.99
CA ILE A 86 -6.09 4.40 5.56
C ILE A 86 -6.35 2.92 5.31
N GLY A 87 -7.51 2.61 4.74
CA GLY A 87 -7.81 1.28 4.21
C GLY A 87 -7.28 1.13 2.79
N VAL A 88 -6.85 -0.08 2.42
CA VAL A 88 -6.39 -0.41 1.06
C VAL A 88 -7.00 -1.75 0.66
N SER A 89 -7.50 -1.86 -0.58
CA SER A 89 -7.96 -3.12 -1.16
C SER A 89 -7.36 -3.33 -2.55
N TYR A 90 -6.98 -4.57 -2.86
CA TYR A 90 -6.39 -4.93 -4.15
C TYR A 90 -6.79 -6.35 -4.59
N ASP A 91 -7.29 -6.51 -5.81
CA ASP A 91 -7.85 -7.76 -6.37
C ASP A 91 -7.18 -8.22 -7.67
N HIS A 92 -5.95 -7.74 -7.94
CA HIS A 92 -5.23 -7.85 -9.22
C HIS A 92 -5.78 -7.02 -10.39
N ILE A 93 -6.98 -6.44 -10.29
CA ILE A 93 -7.59 -5.59 -11.34
C ILE A 93 -7.63 -4.12 -10.89
N GLN A 94 -7.90 -3.86 -9.63
CA GLN A 94 -8.07 -2.53 -9.03
C GLN A 94 -7.35 -2.42 -7.70
N LEU A 95 -6.54 -1.38 -7.53
CA LEU A 95 -6.09 -0.89 -6.22
C LEU A 95 -6.98 0.30 -5.82
N LYS A 96 -7.59 0.22 -4.64
CA LYS A 96 -8.46 1.26 -4.05
C LYS A 96 -7.98 1.68 -2.68
N PHE A 97 -8.25 2.94 -2.34
CA PHE A 97 -7.97 3.53 -1.03
C PHE A 97 -9.26 3.92 -0.32
N PHE A 98 -9.23 3.87 1.01
CA PHE A 98 -10.33 4.24 1.89
C PHE A 98 -9.76 5.14 3.00
N VAL A 99 -10.53 6.12 3.44
CA VAL A 99 -10.17 7.00 4.58
C VAL A 99 -11.28 6.87 5.62
N ASN A 100 -10.94 6.38 6.82
CA ASN A 100 -11.89 6.12 7.90
C ASN A 100 -13.12 5.30 7.43
N GLY A 101 -12.85 4.28 6.61
CA GLY A 101 -13.87 3.40 6.03
C GLY A 101 -14.65 3.95 4.83
N LYS A 102 -14.52 5.25 4.50
CA LYS A 102 -15.13 5.83 3.28
C LYS A 102 -14.23 5.60 2.07
N GLU A 103 -14.78 5.02 1.00
CA GLU A 103 -14.08 4.77 -0.27
C GLU A 103 -13.68 6.09 -0.94
N VAL A 104 -12.43 6.18 -1.42
CA VAL A 104 -11.97 7.24 -2.31
C VAL A 104 -12.51 6.94 -3.72
N ASP A 105 -13.17 7.93 -4.34
CA ASP A 105 -13.76 7.86 -5.70
C ASP A 105 -12.69 7.85 -6.82
N TYR A 106 -11.77 6.87 -6.75
CA TYR A 106 -10.73 6.57 -7.72
C TYR A 106 -10.16 5.16 -7.51
N ALA A 107 -9.97 4.42 -8.61
CA ALA A 107 -9.36 3.09 -8.61
C ALA A 107 -8.20 3.04 -9.61
N VAL A 108 -7.02 2.61 -9.17
CA VAL A 108 -5.86 2.39 -10.04
C VAL A 108 -5.99 1.02 -10.71
N THR A 109 -6.04 0.98 -12.04
CA THR A 109 -6.22 -0.25 -12.84
C THR A 109 -4.96 -0.71 -13.58
N SER A 110 -3.90 0.10 -13.58
CA SER A 110 -2.67 -0.14 -14.35
C SER A 110 -1.57 -0.90 -13.57
N VAL A 111 -1.93 -1.46 -12.42
CA VAL A 111 -1.00 -2.18 -11.53
C VAL A 111 -0.50 -3.47 -12.19
N LYS A 112 0.83 -3.66 -12.23
CA LYS A 112 1.48 -4.77 -12.94
C LYS A 112 2.51 -5.48 -12.08
N GLY A 113 2.75 -6.75 -12.39
CA GLY A 113 3.67 -7.59 -11.65
C GLY A 113 3.09 -8.03 -10.30
N THR A 114 3.96 -8.47 -9.40
CA THR A 114 3.53 -8.91 -8.06
C THR A 114 3.66 -7.75 -7.07
N VAL A 115 2.51 -7.31 -6.53
CA VAL A 115 2.34 -6.22 -5.56
C VAL A 115 1.52 -6.70 -4.34
N TYR A 116 1.42 -5.89 -3.28
CA TYR A 116 1.22 -6.36 -1.89
C TYR A 116 0.88 -5.18 -0.89
N PRO A 117 1.48 -5.02 0.33
CA PRO A 117 1.50 -3.72 1.11
C PRO A 117 2.88 -3.25 1.61
N ALA A 118 3.13 -1.94 1.67
CA ALA A 118 4.32 -1.30 2.26
C ALA A 118 4.03 0.15 2.73
N LEU A 119 4.97 0.79 3.44
CA LEU A 119 4.82 2.14 4.00
C LEU A 119 6.11 2.95 3.83
N TYR A 120 5.98 4.26 3.63
CA TYR A 120 7.07 5.24 3.67
C TYR A 120 6.68 6.41 4.57
N VAL A 121 7.66 6.86 5.36
CA VAL A 121 7.57 7.99 6.28
C VAL A 121 8.83 8.86 6.15
N ASP A 122 8.66 10.18 6.22
CA ASP A 122 9.74 11.15 6.43
C ASP A 122 9.42 12.08 7.62
N ASP A 123 10.29 13.08 7.87
CA ASP A 123 10.07 14.16 8.84
C ASP A 123 9.63 13.70 10.27
N GLY A 124 10.00 12.47 10.65
CA GLY A 124 9.63 11.88 11.94
C GLY A 124 8.19 11.35 12.04
N ALA A 125 7.47 11.20 10.92
CA ALA A 125 6.17 10.54 10.89
C ALA A 125 6.23 9.10 11.40
N ILE A 126 5.16 8.67 12.05
CA ILE A 126 4.99 7.32 12.59
C ILE A 126 3.70 6.74 12.00
N LEU A 127 3.76 5.50 11.52
CA LEU A 127 2.63 4.76 10.98
C LEU A 127 2.63 3.35 11.56
N ASP A 128 1.47 2.92 12.08
CA ASP A 128 1.22 1.55 12.47
C ASP A 128 0.53 0.79 11.34
N ILE A 129 0.99 -0.43 11.05
CA ILE A 129 0.35 -1.30 10.05
C ILE A 129 -0.60 -2.29 10.74
N VAL A 130 -1.89 -2.21 10.39
CA VAL A 130 -2.92 -3.15 10.86
C VAL A 130 -3.16 -4.18 9.76
N LEU A 131 -2.81 -5.45 10.02
CA LEU A 131 -2.99 -6.57 9.08
C LEU A 131 -4.10 -7.55 9.51
N ASP A 132 -4.68 -7.37 10.70
CA ASP A 132 -5.74 -8.19 11.27
C ASP A 132 -6.54 -7.37 12.30
N ASN A 133 -7.75 -7.80 12.65
CA ASN A 133 -8.65 -7.10 13.59
C ASN A 133 -8.89 -5.62 13.23
N PHE A 134 -9.18 -5.35 11.95
CA PHE A 134 -9.37 -4.01 11.41
C PHE A 134 -10.45 -3.19 12.11
N ASN A 135 -10.20 -1.89 12.28
CA ASN A 135 -11.18 -0.92 12.80
C ASN A 135 -12.41 -0.73 11.88
N PHE A 136 -12.23 -0.98 10.58
CA PHE A 136 -13.28 -0.96 9.56
C PHE A 136 -13.33 -2.32 8.88
N SER A 137 -14.54 -2.84 8.63
CA SER A 137 -14.70 -4.14 7.95
C SER A 137 -14.11 -4.07 6.53
N PRO A 138 -13.42 -5.14 6.05
CA PRO A 138 -13.00 -5.23 4.66
C PRO A 138 -14.19 -5.05 3.69
N PRO A 139 -13.97 -4.48 2.49
CA PRO A 139 -14.99 -4.44 1.46
C PRO A 139 -15.46 -5.84 1.05
N SER A 140 -16.67 -5.96 0.52
CA SER A 140 -17.23 -7.25 0.11
C SER A 140 -16.32 -7.98 -0.89
N GLY A 141 -15.99 -9.24 -0.61
CA GLY A 141 -15.07 -10.05 -1.42
C GLY A 141 -13.58 -9.90 -1.07
N PHE A 142 -13.22 -9.03 -0.13
CA PHE A 142 -11.86 -8.88 0.38
C PHE A 142 -11.72 -9.49 1.78
N GLU A 143 -10.56 -10.07 2.04
CA GLU A 143 -10.17 -10.59 3.35
C GLU A 143 -8.85 -9.96 3.79
N LYS A 144 -8.44 -10.25 5.03
CA LYS A 144 -7.13 -9.81 5.53
C LYS A 144 -5.99 -10.47 4.76
N ILE A 145 -4.82 -9.84 4.83
CA ILE A 145 -3.61 -10.40 4.23
C ILE A 145 -3.12 -11.56 5.08
N MET A 146 -3.15 -12.76 4.49
CA MET A 146 -2.72 -13.97 5.16
C MET A 146 -1.20 -14.05 5.20
N LEU A 147 -0.63 -13.88 6.38
CA LEU A 147 0.79 -14.09 6.62
C LEU A 147 1.11 -15.59 6.62
N GLU A 148 2.02 -16.00 5.73
CA GLU A 148 2.44 -17.39 5.62
C GLU A 148 3.54 -17.73 6.63
N GLN A 149 3.21 -18.56 7.61
CA GLN A 149 4.24 -19.22 8.41
C GLN A 149 4.84 -20.38 7.61
N SER A 150 6.13 -20.29 7.31
CA SER A 150 6.91 -21.46 6.88
C SER A 150 7.05 -22.41 8.06
N LEU A 151 6.34 -23.55 8.02
CA LEU A 151 6.35 -24.59 9.06
C LEU A 151 7.55 -25.57 8.90
N LEU A 152 8.72 -25.04 8.50
CA LEU A 152 9.94 -25.78 8.16
C LEU A 152 11.16 -25.13 8.81
#